data_AF-A0A2H2Z6C8-F1
#
_entry.id   AF-A0A2H2Z6C8-F1
#
_cell.length_a   1.000
_cell.length_b   1.000
_cell.length_c   1.000
_cell.angle_alpha   90.00
_cell.angle_beta   90.00
_cell.angle_gamma   90.00
#
_symmetry.space_group_name_H-M   'P 1'
#
loop_
_entity.id
_entity.type
_entity.pdbx_description
1 polymer ?
#
loop_
_entity_poly.entity_id
_entity_poly.type
_entity_poly.pdbx_seq_one_letter_code
_entity_poly.pdbx_strand_id
1 'polypeptide(L)'
;MGAQYRFEAESALSLYYAAKSIIDARLDKTAAAVAEAARNFAVQARPATCSQGMAHPAVTSTNEAPLAIETIQAMIICMSLCSWEYRDLLPDAFCLAEQVALYLRQGGYLRSEETLENETWQQWIKSEGRRRTVFIAFILLNLQTIFYDVPPRLMAREIWSIQMPQHEAHWWASTASEWKEARRRHPPLSGTFGDYYLDLIIPSESRSPSHRTCAFGNLVSIHGLVQQIQLTRDSLIHLGSGCTNPDEPPLPEDVYLKFRRALCRWDTGWASSRDSTTQPIAQMAPLGFNATAVFRIAWIRLSFSSMALSRHFSSRDPAAIAAAFDKCPLPERSPRLYSAVLQSAHALSIPVRMGIIYASKTQIFSWSIIHSIASLECALFLSRWLQRASLESGCLRDEERVLIRVVARMLKETPFYKPAVVDDEWNGETIRHMACSVLRLFTELFRESHLFDAVGPCIEAVDRYASTLEC
;
A
#
# COMPACT_ATOMS: atom_id res chain seq x y z
N MET A 1 6.85 -17.88 3.81
CA MET A 1 6.98 -17.07 2.58
C MET A 1 7.61 -17.85 1.42
N GLY A 2 8.89 -18.23 1.44
CA GLY A 2 9.50 -18.94 0.30
C GLY A 2 8.78 -20.24 -0.09
N ALA A 3 8.40 -21.05 0.90
CA ALA A 3 7.57 -22.25 0.68
C ALA A 3 6.20 -21.93 0.06
N GLN A 4 5.53 -20.85 0.51
CA GLN A 4 4.24 -20.42 -0.04
C GLN A 4 4.35 -20.06 -1.53
N TYR A 5 5.36 -19.27 -1.90
CA TYR A 5 5.61 -18.93 -3.32
C TYR A 5 5.99 -20.13 -4.19
N ARG A 6 6.27 -21.29 -3.59
CA ARG A 6 6.52 -22.57 -4.27
C ARG A 6 5.35 -23.55 -4.16
N PHE A 7 4.18 -23.08 -3.70
CA PHE A 7 2.97 -23.89 -3.51
C PHE A 7 3.12 -25.01 -2.48
N GLU A 8 4.03 -24.85 -1.51
CA GLU A 8 4.21 -25.77 -0.39
C GLU A 8 3.50 -25.25 0.87
N ALA A 9 2.17 -25.23 0.84
CA ALA A 9 1.34 -24.61 1.88
C ALA A 9 1.53 -25.24 3.27
N GLU A 10 1.65 -26.57 3.35
CA GLU A 10 1.88 -27.26 4.64
C GLU A 10 3.24 -26.92 5.23
N SER A 11 4.30 -26.91 4.39
CA SER A 11 5.63 -26.49 4.80
C SER A 11 5.66 -25.03 5.26
N ALA A 12 4.95 -24.14 4.55
CA ALA A 12 4.85 -22.73 4.92
C ALA A 12 4.18 -22.55 6.28
N LEU A 13 3.12 -23.31 6.56
CA LEU A 13 2.39 -23.29 7.83
C LEU A 13 3.24 -23.87 8.99
N SER A 14 3.93 -24.98 8.76
CA SER A 14 4.86 -25.57 9.74
C SER A 14 5.99 -24.61 10.11
N LEU A 15 6.62 -23.99 9.10
CA LEU A 15 7.65 -22.98 9.29
C LEU A 15 7.12 -21.75 10.05
N TYR A 16 5.88 -21.35 9.79
CA TYR A 16 5.23 -20.27 10.53
C TYR A 16 5.12 -20.60 12.02
N TYR A 17 4.56 -21.75 12.40
CA TYR A 17 4.42 -22.11 13.82
C TYR A 17 5.77 -22.25 14.53
N ALA A 18 6.78 -22.80 13.84
CA ALA A 18 8.13 -22.86 14.36
C ALA A 18 8.73 -21.47 14.60
N ALA A 19 8.61 -20.56 13.62
CA ALA A 19 9.09 -19.19 13.75
C ALA A 19 8.33 -18.41 14.84
N LYS A 20 7.00 -18.58 14.91
CA LYS A 20 6.14 -17.95 15.91
C LYS A 20 6.52 -18.38 17.33
N SER A 21 6.80 -19.66 17.55
CA SER A 21 7.25 -20.17 18.85
C SER A 21 8.56 -19.55 19.31
N ILE A 22 9.51 -19.32 18.38
CA ILE A 22 10.78 -18.65 18.67
C ILE A 22 10.56 -17.16 18.96
N ILE A 23 9.70 -16.52 18.18
CA ILE A 23 9.31 -15.11 18.41
C ILE A 23 8.74 -14.98 19.81
N ASP A 24 7.74 -15.79 20.17
CA ASP A 24 7.06 -15.73 21.46
C ASP A 24 8.03 -15.92 22.63
N ALA A 25 8.93 -16.92 22.55
CA ALA A 25 9.96 -17.10 23.56
C ALA A 25 10.90 -15.89 23.72
N ARG A 26 11.20 -15.17 22.63
CA ARG A 26 11.99 -13.93 22.68
C ARG A 26 11.19 -12.78 23.28
N LEU A 27 9.91 -12.64 22.92
CA LEU A 27 9.03 -11.62 23.47
C LEU A 27 8.82 -11.81 24.98
N ASP A 28 8.60 -13.05 25.42
CA ASP A 28 8.45 -13.40 26.84
C ASP A 28 9.72 -13.06 27.63
N LYS A 29 10.89 -13.35 27.06
CA LYS A 29 12.18 -12.98 27.67
C LYS A 29 12.32 -11.46 27.80
N THR A 30 11.94 -10.70 26.78
CA THR A 30 11.95 -9.23 26.83
C THR A 30 10.94 -8.71 27.85
N ALA A 31 9.73 -9.27 27.91
CA ALA A 31 8.71 -8.86 28.88
C ALA A 31 9.13 -9.17 30.32
N ALA A 32 9.75 -10.33 30.56
CA ALA A 32 10.27 -10.71 31.86
C ALA A 32 11.39 -9.77 32.34
N ALA A 33 12.31 -9.41 31.44
CA ALA A 33 13.37 -8.43 31.74
C ALA A 33 12.78 -7.06 32.14
N VAL A 34 11.82 -6.55 31.35
CA VAL A 34 11.13 -5.28 31.64
C VAL A 34 10.41 -5.33 32.99
N ALA A 35 9.74 -6.45 33.31
CA ALA A 35 9.07 -6.62 34.59
C ALA A 35 10.06 -6.67 35.77
N GLU A 36 11.22 -7.30 35.60
CA GLU A 36 12.30 -7.33 36.58
C GLU A 36 12.90 -5.94 36.80
N ALA A 37 13.18 -5.20 35.73
CA ALA A 37 13.65 -3.81 35.82
C ALA A 37 12.66 -2.90 36.53
N ALA A 38 11.36 -3.02 36.22
CA ALA A 38 10.32 -2.24 36.90
C ALA A 38 10.25 -2.55 38.41
N ARG A 39 10.41 -3.83 38.80
CA ARG A 39 10.48 -4.24 40.21
C ARG A 39 11.71 -3.66 40.89
N ASN A 40 12.88 -3.75 40.25
CA ASN A 40 14.13 -3.22 40.80
C ASN A 40 14.08 -1.70 40.99
N PHE A 41 13.48 -0.98 40.04
CA PHE A 41 13.24 0.46 40.15
C PHE A 41 12.29 0.79 41.30
N ALA A 42 11.18 0.05 41.45
CA ALA A 42 10.24 0.23 42.55
C ALA A 42 10.85 -0.08 43.93
N VAL A 43 11.78 -1.06 44.01
CA VAL A 43 12.53 -1.38 45.23
C VAL A 43 13.52 -0.26 45.57
N GLN A 44 14.20 0.32 44.57
CA GLN A 44 15.12 1.44 44.77
C GLN A 44 14.41 2.76 45.11
N ALA A 45 13.17 2.95 44.67
CA ALA A 45 12.37 4.15 44.94
C ALA A 45 11.70 4.18 46.33
N ARG A 46 11.92 3.19 47.21
CA ARG A 46 11.48 3.27 48.61
C ARG A 46 12.27 4.35 49.36
N PRO A 47 11.62 5.20 50.18
CA PRO A 47 12.16 6.51 50.53
C PRO A 47 13.35 6.42 51.49
N ALA A 48 14.52 6.84 51.02
CA ALA A 48 15.51 7.43 51.91
C ALA A 48 14.95 8.79 52.37
N THR A 49 14.88 8.96 53.68
CA THR A 49 14.41 10.14 54.41
C THR A 49 14.87 11.48 53.80
N CYS A 50 13.88 12.33 53.55
CA CYS A 50 13.86 13.80 53.52
C CYS A 50 15.22 14.55 53.54
N SER A 51 15.61 15.14 52.39
CA SER A 51 16.23 16.47 52.35
C SER A 51 16.19 17.05 50.93
N GLN A 52 15.94 18.36 50.88
CA GLN A 52 15.57 19.19 49.74
C GLN A 52 16.54 19.16 48.55
N GLY A 53 15.96 19.23 47.35
CA GLY A 53 16.65 19.52 46.09
C GLY A 53 15.79 19.12 44.90
N MET A 54 15.04 20.06 44.32
CA MET A 54 14.30 19.86 43.08
C MET A 54 15.28 19.59 41.93
N ALA A 55 15.56 18.31 41.67
CA ALA A 55 16.03 17.84 40.39
C ALA A 55 14.87 17.12 39.72
N HIS A 56 14.46 17.60 38.54
CA HIS A 56 13.55 16.88 37.66
C HIS A 56 14.07 15.44 37.48
N PRO A 57 13.22 14.40 37.60
CA PRO A 57 13.67 13.05 37.31
C PRO A 57 13.93 12.98 35.81
N ALA A 58 15.21 13.05 35.43
CA ALA A 58 15.64 12.58 34.14
C ALA A 58 15.16 11.12 34.04
N VAL A 59 14.28 10.86 33.07
CA VAL A 59 13.88 9.51 32.69
C VAL A 59 15.17 8.77 32.38
N THR A 60 15.66 8.03 33.38
CA THR A 60 16.84 7.20 33.26
C THR A 60 16.41 6.09 32.32
N SER A 61 16.84 6.18 31.07
CA SER A 61 16.70 5.13 30.09
C SER A 61 17.26 3.86 30.71
N THR A 62 16.38 2.93 31.09
CA THR A 62 16.78 1.57 31.45
C THR A 62 17.61 1.05 30.28
N ASN A 63 18.91 0.83 30.52
CA ASN A 63 19.91 0.29 29.58
C ASN A 63 19.62 -1.18 29.22
N GLU A 64 18.37 -1.51 28.91
CA GLU A 64 18.01 -2.84 28.44
C GLU A 64 18.11 -2.88 26.92
N ALA A 65 18.79 -3.92 26.42
CA ALA A 65 19.00 -4.08 25.00
C ALA A 65 17.62 -4.21 24.30
N PRO A 66 17.35 -3.37 23.28
CA PRO A 66 16.09 -3.43 22.55
C PRO A 66 15.92 -4.79 21.88
N LEU A 67 14.66 -5.20 21.64
CA LEU A 67 14.38 -6.43 20.90
C LEU A 67 15.14 -6.41 19.57
N ALA A 68 15.99 -7.42 19.36
CA ALA A 68 16.85 -7.48 18.19
C ALA A 68 16.05 -7.32 16.88
N ILE A 69 16.57 -6.52 15.96
CA ILE A 69 15.87 -6.16 14.72
C ILE A 69 15.56 -7.38 13.86
N GLU A 70 16.39 -8.43 13.92
CA GLU A 70 16.19 -9.70 13.25
C GLU A 70 14.92 -10.40 13.74
N THR A 71 14.55 -10.22 15.02
CA THR A 71 13.28 -10.72 15.56
C THR A 71 12.12 -9.95 14.96
N ILE A 72 12.24 -8.62 14.85
CA ILE A 72 11.22 -7.78 14.21
C ILE A 72 11.07 -8.14 12.73
N GLN A 73 12.17 -8.42 12.02
CA GLN A 73 12.14 -8.91 10.64
C GLN A 73 11.40 -10.25 10.53
N ALA A 74 11.67 -11.20 11.43
CA ALA A 74 10.94 -12.46 11.47
C ALA A 74 9.43 -12.26 11.75
N MET A 75 9.09 -11.34 12.65
CA MET A 75 7.70 -10.96 12.93
C MET A 75 7.02 -10.36 11.69
N ILE A 76 7.69 -9.47 10.96
CA ILE A 76 7.18 -8.87 9.71
C ILE A 76 6.91 -9.95 8.66
N ILE A 77 7.79 -10.94 8.52
CA ILE A 77 7.61 -12.07 7.59
C ILE A 77 6.40 -12.92 7.99
N CYS A 78 6.28 -13.26 9.28
CA CYS A 78 5.15 -14.03 9.80
C CYS A 78 3.82 -13.26 9.65
N MET A 79 3.81 -11.98 10.04
CA MET A 79 2.67 -11.07 9.88
C MET A 79 2.21 -11.01 8.42
N SER A 80 3.14 -10.86 7.48
CA SER A 80 2.84 -10.82 6.05
C SER A 80 2.17 -12.12 5.58
N LEU A 81 2.73 -13.28 5.94
CA LEU A 81 2.17 -14.58 5.59
C LEU A 81 0.73 -14.73 6.12
N CYS A 82 0.52 -14.47 7.41
CA CYS A 82 -0.80 -14.57 8.06
C CYS A 82 -1.82 -13.57 7.50
N SER A 83 -1.36 -12.41 7.01
CA SER A 83 -2.25 -11.42 6.43
C SER A 83 -2.90 -11.91 5.14
N TRP A 84 -2.21 -12.74 4.35
CA TRP A 84 -2.62 -13.01 2.97
C TRP A 84 -3.01 -14.46 2.67
N GLU A 85 -2.50 -15.43 3.40
CA GLU A 85 -2.63 -16.86 3.03
C GLU A 85 -3.60 -17.66 3.91
N TYR A 86 -3.68 -17.40 5.21
CA TYR A 86 -4.45 -18.28 6.10
C TYR A 86 -5.53 -17.48 6.82
N ARG A 87 -6.80 -17.71 6.48
CA ARG A 87 -7.94 -17.04 7.12
C ARG A 87 -7.88 -17.14 8.63
N ASP A 88 -7.61 -18.32 9.16
CA ASP A 88 -7.62 -18.60 10.60
C ASP A 88 -6.47 -17.91 11.33
N LEU A 89 -5.40 -17.51 10.62
CA LEU A 89 -4.27 -16.77 11.17
C LEU A 89 -4.41 -15.25 11.01
N LEU A 90 -5.50 -14.74 10.44
CA LEU A 90 -5.72 -13.30 10.33
C LEU A 90 -5.69 -12.58 11.70
N PRO A 91 -6.25 -13.13 12.80
CA PRO A 91 -6.10 -12.54 14.14
C PRO A 91 -4.63 -12.45 14.56
N ASP A 92 -3.83 -13.49 14.30
CA ASP A 92 -2.39 -13.48 14.59
C ASP A 92 -1.65 -12.45 13.76
N ALA A 93 -2.06 -12.23 12.51
CA ALA A 93 -1.52 -11.18 11.65
C ALA A 93 -1.72 -9.79 12.28
N PHE A 94 -2.89 -9.51 12.83
CA PHE A 94 -3.17 -8.24 13.51
C PHE A 94 -2.42 -8.12 14.84
N CYS A 95 -2.33 -9.20 15.62
CA CYS A 95 -1.54 -9.22 16.85
C CYS A 95 -0.05 -8.92 16.57
N LEU A 96 0.54 -9.62 15.59
CA LEU A 96 1.92 -9.37 15.17
C LEU A 96 2.10 -7.95 14.62
N ALA A 97 1.12 -7.40 13.91
CA ALA A 97 1.18 -6.05 13.38
C ALA A 97 1.27 -4.99 14.49
N GLU A 98 0.47 -5.13 15.57
CA GLU A 98 0.57 -4.27 16.75
C GLU A 98 1.94 -4.42 17.43
N GLN A 99 2.40 -5.65 17.63
CA GLN A 99 3.69 -5.92 18.27
C GLN A 99 4.87 -5.38 17.46
N VAL A 100 4.86 -5.52 16.13
CA VAL A 100 5.90 -4.94 15.25
C VAL A 100 5.96 -3.41 15.44
N ALA A 101 4.82 -2.73 15.40
CA ALA A 101 4.78 -1.29 15.60
C ALA A 101 5.27 -0.89 17.00
N LEU A 102 4.89 -1.66 18.04
CA LEU A 102 5.34 -1.46 19.42
C LEU A 102 6.87 -1.58 19.55
N TYR A 103 7.47 -2.68 19.07
CA TYR A 103 8.90 -2.92 19.24
C TYR A 103 9.76 -2.03 18.36
N LEU A 104 9.26 -1.57 17.21
CA LEU A 104 9.94 -0.52 16.43
C LEU A 104 10.05 0.79 17.22
N ARG A 105 8.99 1.19 17.93
CA ARG A 105 8.97 2.39 18.80
C ARG A 105 9.87 2.23 20.01
N GLN A 106 9.67 1.14 20.77
CA GLN A 106 10.42 0.89 22.01
C GLN A 106 11.92 0.71 21.74
N GLY A 107 12.27 0.06 20.64
CA GLY A 107 13.66 -0.16 20.25
C GLY A 107 14.38 1.07 19.72
N GLY A 108 13.71 2.22 19.60
CA GLY A 108 14.30 3.44 19.04
C GLY A 108 14.63 3.35 17.55
N TYR A 109 14.09 2.34 16.85
CA TYR A 109 14.37 2.10 15.42
C TYR A 109 13.81 3.20 14.51
N LEU A 110 12.85 3.99 15.00
CA LEU A 110 12.25 5.11 14.28
C LEU A 110 13.05 6.42 14.41
N ARG A 111 14.06 6.47 15.29
CA ARG A 111 14.87 7.68 15.54
C ARG A 111 15.83 7.94 14.38
N SER A 112 16.14 9.22 14.19
CA SER A 112 17.15 9.66 13.21
C SER A 112 18.51 9.03 13.49
N GLU A 113 19.24 8.75 12.42
CA GLU A 113 20.59 8.18 12.48
C GLU A 113 21.62 9.30 12.52
N GLU A 114 22.66 9.12 13.33
CA GLU A 114 23.84 9.97 13.25
C GLU A 114 24.63 9.60 11.98
N THR A 115 24.83 10.58 11.10
CA THR A 115 25.62 10.39 9.89
C THR A 115 27.10 10.28 10.26
N LEU A 116 27.70 9.10 10.08
CA LEU A 116 29.12 8.90 10.29
C LEU A 116 29.92 9.35 9.04
N GLU A 117 30.80 10.33 9.21
CA GLU A 117 31.62 10.89 8.10
C GLU A 117 32.49 9.83 7.39
N ASN A 118 32.90 8.79 8.12
CA ASN A 118 33.73 7.70 7.62
C ASN A 118 33.07 6.32 7.81
N GLU A 119 31.78 6.20 7.48
CA GLU A 119 31.04 4.93 7.61
C GLU A 119 31.65 3.83 6.71
N THR A 120 32.03 2.71 7.33
CA THR A 120 32.45 1.50 6.60
C THR A 120 31.27 0.83 5.91
N TRP A 121 31.51 0.03 4.87
CA TRP A 121 30.43 -0.70 4.18
C TRP A 121 29.66 -1.62 5.14
N GLN A 122 30.35 -2.26 6.10
CA GLN A 122 29.71 -3.12 7.11
C GLN A 122 28.81 -2.36 8.09
N GLN A 123 29.16 -1.11 8.42
CA GLN A 123 28.29 -0.25 9.23
C GLN A 123 27.10 0.22 8.39
N TRP A 124 27.37 0.72 7.18
CA TRP A 124 26.36 1.22 6.26
C TRP A 124 25.29 0.17 5.95
N ILE A 125 25.66 -1.08 5.69
CA ILE A 125 24.69 -2.11 5.33
C ILE A 125 23.77 -2.46 6.51
N LYS A 126 24.25 -2.33 7.75
CA LYS A 126 23.42 -2.50 8.96
C LYS A 126 22.47 -1.32 9.13
N SER A 127 22.96 -0.08 8.97
CA SER A 127 22.15 1.13 9.01
C SER A 127 21.06 1.12 7.92
N GLU A 128 21.44 0.81 6.68
CA GLU A 128 20.50 0.66 5.57
C GLU A 128 19.51 -0.49 5.81
N GLY A 129 19.98 -1.64 6.30
CA GLY A 129 19.10 -2.77 6.62
C GLY A 129 18.05 -2.41 7.69
N ARG A 130 18.43 -1.60 8.68
CA ARG A 130 17.51 -1.03 9.67
C ARG A 130 16.46 -0.14 9.02
N ARG A 131 16.88 0.84 8.22
CA ARG A 131 15.96 1.75 7.49
C ARG A 131 14.98 0.98 6.61
N ARG A 132 15.49 0.05 5.81
CA ARG A 132 14.67 -0.80 4.93
C ARG A 132 13.67 -1.64 5.72
N THR A 133 14.05 -2.17 6.89
CA THR A 133 13.14 -2.91 7.78
C THR A 133 11.98 -2.03 8.24
N VAL A 134 12.26 -0.80 8.70
CA VAL A 134 11.22 0.15 9.15
C VAL A 134 10.28 0.52 7.99
N PHE A 135 10.83 0.82 6.82
CA PHE A 135 10.01 1.18 5.65
C PHE A 135 9.17 0.00 5.14
N ILE A 136 9.70 -1.23 5.15
CA ILE A 136 8.92 -2.43 4.81
C ILE A 136 7.78 -2.64 5.82
N ALA A 137 8.06 -2.47 7.12
CA ALA A 137 7.01 -2.54 8.14
C ALA A 137 5.92 -1.49 7.88
N PHE A 138 6.29 -0.23 7.63
CA PHE A 138 5.35 0.83 7.28
C PHE A 138 4.49 0.48 6.06
N ILE A 139 5.09 -0.05 5.00
CA ILE A 139 4.38 -0.45 3.78
C ILE A 139 3.38 -1.58 4.06
N LEU A 140 3.80 -2.65 4.73
CA LEU A 140 2.94 -3.81 4.98
C LEU A 140 1.81 -3.48 5.96
N LEU A 141 2.08 -2.67 6.98
CA LEU A 141 1.06 -2.17 7.90
C LEU A 141 0.06 -1.27 7.16
N ASN A 142 0.52 -0.40 6.25
CA ASN A 142 -0.38 0.37 5.39
C ASN A 142 -1.18 -0.51 4.43
N LEU A 143 -0.63 -1.60 3.91
CA LEU A 143 -1.41 -2.54 3.08
C LEU A 143 -2.54 -3.19 3.87
N GLN A 144 -2.31 -3.53 5.14
CA GLN A 144 -3.40 -4.00 6.00
C GLN A 144 -4.49 -2.92 6.18
N THR A 145 -4.11 -1.66 6.39
CA THR A 145 -5.07 -0.54 6.42
C THR A 145 -5.81 -0.39 5.10
N ILE A 146 -5.09 -0.45 3.97
CA ILE A 146 -5.67 -0.32 2.64
C ILE A 146 -6.69 -1.44 2.39
N PHE A 147 -6.36 -2.68 2.74
CA PHE A 147 -7.17 -3.84 2.37
C PHE A 147 -8.27 -4.15 3.40
N TYR A 148 -7.94 -4.19 4.69
CA TYR A 148 -8.89 -4.58 5.76
C TYR A 148 -9.66 -3.41 6.35
N ASP A 149 -9.41 -2.18 5.88
CA ASP A 149 -10.04 -0.96 6.40
C ASP A 149 -9.83 -0.79 7.93
N VAL A 150 -8.62 -1.13 8.39
CA VAL A 150 -8.20 -1.00 9.80
C VAL A 150 -7.33 0.25 9.99
N PRO A 151 -7.37 0.92 11.15
CA PRO A 151 -6.56 2.10 11.40
C PRO A 151 -5.05 1.87 11.16
N PRO A 152 -4.29 2.88 10.69
CA PRO A 152 -2.85 2.75 10.53
C PRO A 152 -2.14 2.49 11.85
N ARG A 153 -1.35 1.41 11.93
CA ARG A 153 -0.57 1.03 13.11
C ARG A 153 0.74 1.79 13.25
N LEU A 154 1.26 2.32 12.15
CA LEU A 154 2.45 3.16 12.09
C LEU A 154 2.19 4.35 11.18
N MET A 155 2.29 5.56 11.73
CA MET A 155 1.98 6.81 11.04
C MET A 155 3.20 7.32 10.28
N ALA A 156 2.97 7.96 9.12
CA ALA A 156 4.02 8.56 8.30
C ALA A 156 4.87 9.59 9.08
N ARG A 157 4.26 10.31 10.05
CA ARG A 157 4.99 11.24 10.92
C ARG A 157 6.01 10.56 11.84
N GLU A 158 5.83 9.28 12.15
CA GLU A 158 6.73 8.54 13.04
C GLU A 158 8.03 8.12 12.34
N ILE A 159 8.00 8.04 11.01
CA ILE A 159 9.18 7.73 10.16
C ILE A 159 9.78 9.00 9.53
N TRP A 160 9.31 10.19 9.92
CA TRP A 160 9.63 11.46 9.28
C TRP A 160 11.13 11.76 9.22
N SER A 161 11.85 11.47 10.29
CA SER A 161 13.29 11.76 10.43
C SER A 161 14.21 10.66 9.89
N ILE A 162 13.66 9.57 9.34
CA ILE A 162 14.45 8.46 8.81
C ILE A 162 14.97 8.85 7.43
N GLN A 163 16.27 8.65 7.20
CA GLN A 163 16.89 8.88 5.88
C GLN A 163 16.21 8.02 4.82
N MET A 164 16.01 8.56 3.62
CA MET A 164 15.40 7.79 2.53
C MET A 164 16.22 6.54 2.20
N PRO A 165 15.56 5.42 1.82
CA PRO A 165 16.26 4.21 1.43
C PRO A 165 17.15 4.51 0.22
N GLN A 166 18.35 3.97 0.22
CA GLN A 166 19.31 4.24 -0.85
C GLN A 166 19.00 3.40 -2.09
N HIS A 167 19.60 3.76 -3.22
CA HIS A 167 19.44 3.04 -4.49
C HIS A 167 19.67 1.53 -4.35
N GLU A 168 18.88 0.70 -5.06
CA GLU A 168 19.01 -0.76 -5.01
C GLU A 168 20.41 -1.24 -5.37
N ALA A 169 21.09 -0.58 -6.31
CA ALA A 169 22.47 -0.89 -6.67
C ALA A 169 23.45 -0.77 -5.48
N HIS A 170 23.16 0.10 -4.50
CA HIS A 170 23.98 0.20 -3.28
C HIS A 170 23.72 -1.00 -2.36
N TRP A 171 22.45 -1.40 -2.24
CA TRP A 171 22.01 -2.49 -1.37
C TRP A 171 22.49 -3.85 -1.86
N TRP A 172 22.47 -4.08 -3.17
CA TRP A 172 22.89 -5.35 -3.79
C TRP A 172 24.40 -5.51 -3.93
N ALA A 173 25.19 -4.47 -3.62
CA ALA A 173 26.64 -4.59 -3.63
C ALA A 173 27.09 -5.64 -2.61
N SER A 174 27.84 -6.64 -3.07
CA SER A 174 28.29 -7.77 -2.24
C SER A 174 29.65 -7.50 -1.57
N THR A 175 30.33 -6.43 -1.98
CA THR A 175 31.62 -6.01 -1.41
C THR A 175 31.69 -4.49 -1.22
N ALA A 176 32.59 -4.05 -0.34
CA ALA A 176 32.85 -2.62 -0.12
C ALA A 176 33.30 -1.89 -1.39
N SER A 177 34.04 -2.56 -2.29
CA SER A 177 34.50 -2.00 -3.56
C SER A 177 33.34 -1.80 -4.53
N GLU A 178 32.47 -2.80 -4.68
CA GLU A 178 31.24 -2.69 -5.48
C GLU A 178 30.32 -1.59 -4.96
N TRP A 179 30.19 -1.47 -3.64
CA TRP A 179 29.38 -0.44 -3.00
C TRP A 179 29.89 0.97 -3.30
N LYS A 180 31.22 1.20 -3.19
CA LYS A 180 31.84 2.48 -3.54
C LYS A 180 31.66 2.83 -5.02
N GLU A 181 31.79 1.85 -5.90
CA GLU A 181 31.56 2.02 -7.33
C GLU A 181 30.08 2.32 -7.63
N ALA A 182 29.14 1.61 -7.00
CA ALA A 182 27.71 1.85 -7.16
C ALA A 182 27.34 3.29 -6.73
N ARG A 183 27.89 3.77 -5.60
CA ARG A 183 27.71 5.16 -5.11
C ARG A 183 28.33 6.22 -6.03
N ARG A 184 29.36 5.89 -6.82
CA ARG A 184 29.90 6.79 -7.85
C ARG A 184 28.96 6.89 -9.04
N ARG A 185 28.32 5.79 -9.45
CA ARG A 185 27.37 5.76 -10.57
C ARG A 185 26.00 6.35 -10.21
N HIS A 186 25.56 6.14 -8.98
CA HIS A 186 24.31 6.62 -8.44
C HIS A 186 24.61 7.39 -7.15
N PRO A 187 24.68 8.73 -7.20
CA PRO A 187 24.95 9.52 -6.01
C PRO A 187 23.96 9.20 -4.88
N PRO A 188 24.42 9.09 -3.61
CA PRO A 188 23.54 8.85 -2.47
C PRO A 188 22.44 9.89 -2.33
N LEU A 189 21.30 9.46 -1.77
CA LEU A 189 20.21 10.35 -1.40
C LEU A 189 20.53 10.98 -0.03
N SER A 190 20.34 12.30 0.10
CA SER A 190 20.77 13.09 1.27
C SER A 190 19.62 13.61 2.15
N GLY A 191 18.38 13.16 1.93
CA GLY A 191 17.20 13.67 2.64
C GLY A 191 16.43 12.58 3.36
N THR A 192 15.63 13.01 4.34
CA THR A 192 14.73 12.16 5.12
C THR A 192 13.42 11.90 4.39
N PHE A 193 12.65 10.90 4.83
CA PHE A 193 11.29 10.69 4.35
C PHE A 193 10.45 11.98 4.41
N GLY A 194 10.57 12.75 5.49
CA GLY A 194 9.90 14.05 5.64
C GLY A 194 10.29 15.05 4.57
N ASP A 195 11.58 15.17 4.23
CA ASP A 195 12.07 16.09 3.21
C ASP A 195 11.48 15.75 1.83
N TYR A 196 11.46 14.46 1.48
CA TYR A 196 10.90 13.96 0.23
C TYR A 196 9.37 14.08 0.20
N TYR A 197 8.69 13.82 1.32
CA TYR A 197 7.24 13.99 1.42
C TYR A 197 6.83 15.46 1.29
N LEU A 198 7.52 16.37 1.98
CA LEU A 198 7.32 17.82 1.83
C LEU A 198 7.64 18.28 0.43
N ASP A 199 8.67 17.71 -0.21
CA ASP A 199 8.94 17.99 -1.60
C ASP A 199 7.75 17.60 -2.48
N LEU A 200 7.01 16.52 -2.26
CA LEU A 200 5.81 16.23 -3.05
C LEU A 200 4.66 17.21 -2.79
N ILE A 201 4.41 17.55 -1.51
CA ILE A 201 3.22 18.32 -1.08
C ILE A 201 3.39 19.83 -1.26
N ILE A 202 4.58 20.37 -1.00
CA ILE A 202 4.88 21.80 -1.01
C ILE A 202 5.78 22.09 -2.22
N PRO A 203 5.23 22.66 -3.32
CA PRO A 203 6.04 23.16 -4.41
C PRO A 203 6.95 24.29 -3.92
N SER A 204 8.25 24.16 -4.16
CA SER A 204 9.21 25.24 -3.94
C SER A 204 9.87 25.56 -5.27
N GLU A 205 9.83 26.83 -5.68
CA GLU A 205 10.46 27.31 -6.92
C GLU A 205 11.99 27.10 -6.91
N SER A 206 12.58 26.98 -5.73
CA SER A 206 14.01 26.72 -5.51
C SER A 206 14.40 25.23 -5.53
N ARG A 207 13.45 24.29 -5.57
CA ARG A 207 13.74 22.84 -5.58
C ARG A 207 13.81 22.32 -7.01
N SER A 208 14.61 21.28 -7.22
CA SER A 208 14.77 20.63 -8.53
C SER A 208 13.39 20.34 -9.14
N PRO A 209 13.17 20.65 -10.43
CA PRO A 209 11.85 20.52 -11.06
C PRO A 209 11.30 19.09 -11.07
N SER A 210 12.14 18.08 -10.83
CA SER A 210 11.73 16.68 -10.72
C SER A 210 12.03 16.13 -9.33
N HIS A 211 11.00 15.63 -8.65
CA HIS A 211 11.15 14.79 -7.45
C HIS A 211 11.89 13.51 -7.84
N ARG A 212 13.16 13.34 -7.46
CA ARG A 212 13.96 12.18 -7.85
C ARG A 212 14.39 11.38 -6.64
N THR A 213 13.89 10.15 -6.55
CA THR A 213 14.25 9.15 -5.54
C THR A 213 14.39 7.78 -6.20
N CYS A 214 14.85 6.78 -5.45
CA CYS A 214 14.97 5.41 -5.93
C CYS A 214 13.61 4.70 -6.01
N ALA A 215 13.51 3.56 -6.70
CA ALA A 215 12.29 2.76 -6.77
C ALA A 215 11.67 2.46 -5.38
N PHE A 216 12.49 2.10 -4.39
CA PHE A 216 12.01 1.86 -3.04
C PHE A 216 11.49 3.15 -2.37
N GLY A 217 12.21 4.25 -2.55
CA GLY A 217 11.79 5.56 -2.05
C GLY A 217 10.44 6.00 -2.64
N ASN A 218 10.21 5.77 -3.94
CA ASN A 218 8.93 6.06 -4.57
C ASN A 218 7.78 5.24 -3.97
N LEU A 219 8.03 3.96 -3.68
CA LEU A 219 7.05 3.09 -3.00
C LEU A 219 6.72 3.61 -1.60
N VAL A 220 7.72 3.98 -0.80
CA VAL A 220 7.52 4.53 0.54
C VAL A 220 6.72 5.85 0.47
N SER A 221 7.11 6.76 -0.43
CA SER A 221 6.45 8.06 -0.60
C SER A 221 4.98 7.92 -0.96
N ILE A 222 4.63 7.03 -1.90
CA ILE A 222 3.23 6.87 -2.32
C ILE A 222 2.38 6.21 -1.24
N HIS A 223 2.93 5.29 -0.45
CA HIS A 223 2.25 4.77 0.75
C HIS A 223 1.99 5.88 1.77
N GLY A 224 2.95 6.80 1.96
CA GLY A 224 2.75 8.01 2.76
C GLY A 224 1.58 8.86 2.26
N LEU A 225 1.51 9.12 0.95
CA LEU A 225 0.42 9.89 0.36
C LEU A 225 -0.95 9.20 0.52
N VAL A 226 -1.03 7.89 0.28
CA VAL A 226 -2.29 7.14 0.45
C VAL A 226 -2.77 7.22 1.89
N GLN A 227 -1.89 7.00 2.87
CA GLN A 227 -2.23 7.08 4.29
C GLN A 227 -2.77 8.48 4.64
N GLN A 228 -2.12 9.55 4.15
CA GLN A 228 -2.55 10.92 4.45
C GLN A 228 -3.87 11.30 3.75
N ILE A 229 -4.12 10.82 2.53
CA ILE A 229 -5.42 10.98 1.85
C ILE A 229 -6.53 10.35 2.67
N GLN A 230 -6.33 9.12 3.15
CA GLN A 230 -7.32 8.41 3.98
C GLN A 230 -7.58 9.14 5.31
N LEU A 231 -6.52 9.41 6.08
CA LEU A 231 -6.66 10.05 7.39
C LEU A 231 -7.34 11.42 7.31
N THR A 232 -7.05 12.19 6.25
CA THR A 232 -7.68 13.51 6.04
C THR A 232 -9.18 13.36 5.84
N ARG A 233 -9.61 12.34 5.11
CA ARG A 233 -11.03 12.07 4.86
C ARG A 233 -11.76 11.55 6.07
N ASP A 234 -11.20 10.55 6.73
CA ASP A 234 -11.78 9.99 7.96
C ASP A 234 -11.99 11.10 8.99
N SER A 235 -11.05 12.05 9.08
CA SER A 235 -11.17 13.23 9.94
C SER A 235 -12.31 14.17 9.51
N LEU A 236 -12.52 14.37 8.20
CA LEU A 236 -13.57 15.26 7.67
C LEU A 236 -14.97 14.65 7.80
N ILE A 237 -15.11 13.34 7.66
CA ILE A 237 -16.38 12.61 7.85
C ILE A 237 -16.96 12.93 9.24
N HIS A 238 -16.12 12.97 10.28
CA HIS A 238 -16.56 13.22 11.65
C HIS A 238 -16.78 14.71 11.99
N LEU A 239 -16.25 15.64 11.19
CA LEU A 239 -16.37 17.09 11.41
C LEU A 239 -17.52 17.72 10.62
N GLY A 240 -18.07 17.02 9.61
CA GLY A 240 -19.21 17.49 8.83
C GLY A 240 -20.52 17.46 9.62
N SER A 241 -21.00 18.62 10.05
CA SER A 241 -22.32 18.78 10.68
C SER A 241 -23.45 18.68 9.64
N GLY A 242 -24.22 17.59 9.63
CA GLY A 242 -25.61 17.62 9.17
C GLY A 242 -25.97 17.04 7.79
N CYS A 243 -25.17 16.17 7.17
CA CYS A 243 -25.58 15.51 5.93
C CYS A 243 -26.36 14.22 6.21
N THR A 244 -27.67 14.23 5.91
CA THR A 244 -28.54 13.05 5.89
C THR A 244 -28.32 12.15 4.67
N ASN A 245 -27.48 12.57 3.72
CA ASN A 245 -26.95 11.71 2.65
C ASN A 245 -25.49 11.35 2.98
N PRO A 246 -25.13 10.06 3.01
CA PRO A 246 -23.78 9.57 3.34
C PRO A 246 -22.75 9.76 2.21
N ASP A 247 -23.08 10.48 1.13
CA ASP A 247 -22.09 10.90 0.14
C ASP A 247 -21.23 12.03 0.73
N GLU A 248 -20.02 11.61 1.06
CA GLU A 248 -18.99 12.29 1.83
C GLU A 248 -18.75 13.73 1.36
N PRO A 249 -18.62 14.72 2.28
CA PRO A 249 -18.30 16.08 1.87
C PRO A 249 -17.00 16.04 1.05
N PRO A 250 -17.03 16.54 -0.21
CA PRO A 250 -15.86 16.49 -1.05
C PRO A 250 -14.71 17.21 -0.33
N LEU A 251 -13.50 16.65 -0.41
CA LEU A 251 -12.30 17.30 0.11
C LEU A 251 -12.31 18.79 -0.27
N PRO A 252 -12.02 19.71 0.67
CA PRO A 252 -11.85 21.12 0.37
C PRO A 252 -10.93 21.26 -0.85
N GLU A 253 -11.28 22.17 -1.76
CA GLU A 253 -10.58 22.28 -3.06
C GLU A 253 -9.07 22.49 -2.87
N ASP A 254 -8.65 23.26 -1.87
CA ASP A 254 -7.23 23.50 -1.59
C ASP A 254 -6.50 22.22 -1.16
N VAL A 255 -7.14 21.39 -0.34
CA VAL A 255 -6.62 20.09 0.13
C VAL A 255 -6.57 19.10 -1.02
N TYR A 256 -7.63 19.01 -1.81
CA TYR A 256 -7.68 18.19 -3.02
C TYR A 256 -6.56 18.56 -4.00
N LEU A 257 -6.37 19.86 -4.28
CA LEU A 257 -5.32 20.33 -5.20
C LEU A 257 -3.91 20.10 -4.66
N LYS A 258 -3.69 20.09 -3.33
CA LYS A 258 -2.40 19.71 -2.74
C LYS A 258 -2.08 18.24 -3.04
N PHE A 259 -3.00 17.32 -2.77
CA PHE A 259 -2.79 15.89 -3.06
C PHE A 259 -2.69 15.60 -4.55
N ARG A 260 -3.55 16.21 -5.37
CA ARG A 260 -3.49 16.08 -6.84
C ARG A 260 -2.13 16.51 -7.39
N ARG A 261 -1.62 17.67 -6.95
CA ARG A 261 -0.28 18.15 -7.36
C ARG A 261 0.82 17.20 -6.89
N ALA A 262 0.74 16.68 -5.67
CA ALA A 262 1.70 15.72 -5.15
C ALA A 262 1.73 14.43 -5.99
N LEU A 263 0.56 13.90 -6.38
CA LEU A 263 0.48 12.74 -7.28
C LEU A 263 1.06 13.03 -8.67
N CYS A 264 0.74 14.19 -9.27
CA CYS A 264 1.35 14.59 -10.54
C CYS A 264 2.87 14.72 -10.45
N ARG A 265 3.40 15.27 -9.35
CA ARG A 265 4.85 15.39 -9.14
C ARG A 265 5.52 14.04 -8.91
N TRP A 266 4.86 13.14 -8.20
CA TRP A 266 5.32 11.76 -8.04
C TRP A 266 5.43 11.06 -9.40
N ASP A 267 4.42 11.21 -10.27
CA ASP A 267 4.37 10.61 -11.61
C ASP A 267 5.50 11.13 -12.51
N THR A 268 5.66 12.45 -12.59
CA THR A 268 6.76 13.08 -13.35
C THR A 268 8.13 12.66 -12.82
N GLY A 269 8.27 12.56 -11.50
CA GLY A 269 9.48 12.11 -10.82
C GLY A 269 9.82 10.65 -11.15
N TRP A 270 8.82 9.78 -11.11
CA TRP A 270 8.94 8.37 -11.45
C TRP A 270 9.31 8.18 -12.92
N ALA A 271 8.58 8.81 -13.84
CA ALA A 271 8.84 8.72 -15.29
C ALA A 271 10.27 9.17 -15.64
N SER A 272 10.79 10.18 -14.95
CA SER A 272 12.15 10.70 -15.15
C SER A 272 13.25 9.87 -14.48
N SER A 273 12.90 8.89 -13.65
CA SER A 273 13.87 8.06 -12.94
C SER A 273 14.47 6.99 -13.86
N ARG A 274 15.75 6.67 -13.69
CA ARG A 274 16.42 5.61 -14.48
C ARG A 274 15.86 4.22 -14.18
N ASP A 275 15.22 4.05 -13.02
CA ASP A 275 14.58 2.81 -12.62
C ASP A 275 13.29 2.52 -13.43
N SER A 276 12.67 3.55 -14.04
CA SER A 276 11.44 3.43 -14.83
C SER A 276 11.63 2.72 -16.18
N THR A 277 12.86 2.66 -16.69
CA THR A 277 13.21 2.07 -17.99
C THR A 277 13.60 0.59 -17.91
N THR A 278 13.59 0.02 -16.70
CA THR A 278 13.98 -1.36 -16.48
C THR A 278 12.81 -2.27 -16.88
N GLN A 279 13.05 -3.24 -17.76
CA GLN A 279 11.98 -4.12 -18.25
C GLN A 279 11.29 -4.85 -17.07
N PRO A 280 9.95 -5.04 -17.12
CA PRO A 280 9.18 -5.68 -16.04
C PRO A 280 9.65 -7.10 -15.67
N ILE A 281 10.39 -7.75 -16.58
CA ILE A 281 10.84 -9.14 -16.48
C ILE A 281 12.19 -9.25 -15.75
N ALA A 282 12.92 -8.14 -15.57
CA ALA A 282 14.11 -8.17 -14.73
C ALA A 282 13.70 -8.35 -13.27
N GLN A 283 14.24 -9.37 -12.59
CA GLN A 283 14.00 -9.71 -11.17
C GLN A 283 14.19 -8.53 -10.18
N MET A 284 14.71 -7.40 -10.64
CA MET A 284 15.01 -6.17 -9.91
C MET A 284 13.92 -5.07 -10.05
N ALA A 285 12.89 -5.26 -10.89
CA ALA A 285 11.83 -4.27 -11.14
C ALA A 285 10.54 -4.33 -10.26
N PRO A 286 10.37 -5.17 -9.20
CA PRO A 286 9.07 -5.26 -8.52
C PRO A 286 8.73 -4.04 -7.66
N LEU A 287 9.71 -3.27 -7.17
CA LEU A 287 9.45 -2.11 -6.29
C LEU A 287 8.80 -0.94 -7.04
N GLY A 288 9.29 -0.63 -8.23
CA GLY A 288 8.69 0.40 -9.09
C GLY A 288 7.28 0.02 -9.53
N PHE A 289 7.11 -1.25 -9.92
CA PHE A 289 5.81 -1.80 -10.30
C PHE A 289 4.80 -1.75 -9.14
N ASN A 290 5.22 -2.18 -7.95
CA ASN A 290 4.44 -2.02 -6.71
C ASN A 290 4.06 -0.55 -6.47
N ALA A 291 4.99 0.39 -6.66
CA ALA A 291 4.75 1.80 -6.42
C ALA A 291 3.68 2.37 -7.37
N THR A 292 3.71 1.98 -8.66
CA THR A 292 2.68 2.34 -9.63
C THR A 292 1.30 1.74 -9.27
N ALA A 293 1.26 0.52 -8.72
CA ALA A 293 0.00 -0.08 -8.25
C ALA A 293 -0.61 0.74 -7.10
N VAL A 294 0.19 1.14 -6.11
CA VAL A 294 -0.27 1.99 -4.99
C VAL A 294 -0.62 3.40 -5.45
N PHE A 295 0.07 3.94 -6.46
CA PHE A 295 -0.27 5.22 -7.07
C PHE A 295 -1.68 5.24 -7.67
N ARG A 296 -2.11 4.13 -8.29
CA ARG A 296 -3.49 3.99 -8.80
C ARG A 296 -4.51 3.99 -7.67
N ILE A 297 -4.22 3.26 -6.58
CA ILE A 297 -5.00 3.28 -5.35
C ILE A 297 -5.11 4.73 -4.83
N ALA A 298 -4.02 5.50 -4.84
CA ALA A 298 -4.02 6.89 -4.39
C ALA A 298 -4.96 7.79 -5.21
N TRP A 299 -4.99 7.64 -6.54
CA TRP A 299 -5.91 8.39 -7.40
C TRP A 299 -7.37 7.99 -7.18
N ILE A 300 -7.65 6.68 -7.16
CA ILE A 300 -9.01 6.18 -6.94
C ILE A 300 -9.51 6.70 -5.61
N ARG A 301 -8.71 6.53 -4.55
CA ARG A 301 -9.04 7.04 -3.24
C ARG A 301 -9.23 8.54 -3.35
N LEU A 302 -8.24 9.37 -3.70
CA LEU A 302 -8.38 10.84 -3.78
C LEU A 302 -9.65 11.35 -4.50
N SER A 303 -10.16 10.61 -5.48
CA SER A 303 -11.35 10.96 -6.24
C SER A 303 -12.67 10.35 -5.71
N PHE A 304 -12.63 9.17 -5.09
CA PHE A 304 -13.81 8.43 -4.62
C PHE A 304 -13.49 7.57 -3.38
N SER A 305 -14.00 7.97 -2.22
CA SER A 305 -13.69 7.34 -0.92
C SER A 305 -14.68 6.29 -0.46
N SER A 306 -15.93 6.31 -0.92
CA SER A 306 -16.97 5.37 -0.48
C SER A 306 -16.62 3.90 -0.79
N MET A 307 -15.69 3.69 -1.72
CA MET A 307 -15.08 2.39 -1.99
C MET A 307 -14.31 1.82 -0.79
N ALA A 308 -13.73 2.67 0.07
CA ALA A 308 -12.96 2.23 1.24
C ALA A 308 -13.84 1.63 2.33
N LEU A 309 -14.94 2.32 2.64
CA LEU A 309 -15.84 2.06 3.77
C LEU A 309 -16.75 0.83 3.56
N SER A 310 -16.83 0.31 2.33
CA SER A 310 -17.81 -0.72 1.93
C SER A 310 -17.19 -2.11 1.79
N ARG A 311 -16.11 -2.43 2.53
CA ARG A 311 -15.31 -3.64 2.27
C ARG A 311 -15.22 -4.53 3.51
N HIS A 312 -16.09 -5.53 3.58
CA HIS A 312 -16.05 -6.57 4.61
C HIS A 312 -14.97 -7.65 4.32
N PHE A 313 -13.78 -7.28 3.82
CA PHE A 313 -12.76 -8.24 3.39
C PHE A 313 -12.19 -9.11 4.53
N SER A 314 -12.21 -8.61 5.77
CA SER A 314 -11.85 -9.38 6.96
C SER A 314 -12.74 -10.60 7.18
N SER A 315 -13.99 -10.59 6.69
CA SER A 315 -14.92 -11.72 6.83
C SER A 315 -14.47 -12.95 6.03
N ARG A 316 -13.74 -12.73 4.92
CA ARG A 316 -13.47 -13.73 3.87
C ARG A 316 -14.72 -14.41 3.31
N ASP A 317 -15.90 -13.81 3.47
CA ASP A 317 -17.16 -14.34 2.92
C ASP A 317 -17.48 -13.67 1.57
N PRO A 318 -17.43 -14.41 0.45
CA PRO A 318 -17.77 -13.86 -0.86
C PRO A 318 -19.17 -13.24 -0.93
N ALA A 319 -20.14 -13.77 -0.18
CA ALA A 319 -21.52 -13.26 -0.18
C ALA A 319 -21.60 -11.89 0.49
N ALA A 320 -21.06 -11.76 1.71
CA ALA A 320 -20.99 -10.50 2.43
C ALA A 320 -20.20 -9.44 1.64
N ILE A 321 -19.09 -9.83 1.00
CA ILE A 321 -18.29 -8.92 0.18
C ILE A 321 -19.06 -8.45 -1.05
N ALA A 322 -19.74 -9.35 -1.78
CA ALA A 322 -20.55 -8.98 -2.95
C ALA A 322 -21.71 -8.04 -2.57
N ALA A 323 -22.37 -8.30 -1.44
CA ALA A 323 -23.43 -7.43 -0.92
C ALA A 323 -22.88 -6.04 -0.52
N ALA A 324 -21.66 -5.98 0.00
CA ALA A 324 -21.00 -4.71 0.31
C ALA A 324 -20.63 -3.94 -0.96
N PHE A 325 -20.18 -4.65 -2.00
CA PHE A 325 -19.98 -4.04 -3.31
C PHE A 325 -21.29 -3.47 -3.83
N ASP A 326 -22.40 -4.21 -3.80
CA ASP A 326 -23.72 -3.77 -4.27
C ASP A 326 -24.21 -2.48 -3.57
N LYS A 327 -24.00 -2.39 -2.26
CA LYS A 327 -24.35 -1.21 -1.43
C LYS A 327 -23.43 0.01 -1.64
N CYS A 328 -22.28 -0.16 -2.29
CA CYS A 328 -21.37 0.95 -2.55
C CYS A 328 -22.06 2.00 -3.45
N PRO A 329 -22.09 3.28 -3.07
CA PRO A 329 -22.77 4.31 -3.85
C PRO A 329 -22.09 4.52 -5.21
N LEU A 330 -22.83 5.14 -6.14
CA LEU A 330 -22.27 5.51 -7.44
C LEU A 330 -21.46 6.81 -7.30
N PRO A 331 -20.25 6.93 -7.89
CA PRO A 331 -19.44 8.13 -7.77
C PRO A 331 -20.12 9.34 -8.40
N GLU A 332 -20.34 10.43 -7.67
CA GLU A 332 -20.93 11.66 -8.21
C GLU A 332 -20.13 12.25 -9.38
N ARG A 333 -20.83 12.76 -10.40
CA ARG A 333 -20.19 13.33 -11.60
C ARG A 333 -19.27 14.49 -11.24
N SER A 334 -17.96 14.31 -11.42
CA SER A 334 -16.95 15.33 -11.16
C SER A 334 -15.73 15.18 -12.06
N PRO A 335 -15.12 16.27 -12.56
CA PRO A 335 -13.83 16.23 -13.25
C PRO A 335 -12.71 15.61 -12.40
N ARG A 336 -12.88 15.59 -11.07
CA ARG A 336 -11.93 14.96 -10.14
C ARG A 336 -11.79 13.45 -10.39
N LEU A 337 -12.78 12.79 -11.01
CA LEU A 337 -12.78 11.36 -11.31
C LEU A 337 -11.91 10.99 -12.52
N TYR A 338 -11.66 11.92 -13.44
CA TYR A 338 -11.09 11.59 -14.76
C TYR A 338 -9.70 10.94 -14.68
N SER A 339 -8.83 11.43 -13.78
CA SER A 339 -7.51 10.84 -13.56
C SER A 339 -7.62 9.42 -13.01
N ALA A 340 -8.53 9.16 -12.06
CA ALA A 340 -8.76 7.81 -11.52
C ALA A 340 -9.29 6.84 -12.61
N VAL A 341 -10.17 7.32 -13.50
CA VAL A 341 -10.68 6.52 -14.63
C VAL A 341 -9.56 6.15 -15.57
N LEU A 342 -8.74 7.12 -15.98
CA LEU A 342 -7.62 6.88 -16.88
C LEU A 342 -6.58 5.93 -16.27
N GLN A 343 -6.23 6.12 -15.00
CA GLN A 343 -5.27 5.27 -14.29
C GLN A 343 -5.79 3.83 -14.13
N SER A 344 -7.09 3.67 -13.84
CA SER A 344 -7.71 2.36 -13.73
C SER A 344 -7.80 1.65 -15.08
N ALA A 345 -8.16 2.37 -16.15
CA ALA A 345 -8.22 1.82 -17.50
C ALA A 345 -6.83 1.41 -17.98
N HIS A 346 -5.82 2.25 -17.73
CA HIS A 346 -4.43 1.91 -18.03
C HIS A 346 -3.98 0.66 -17.27
N ALA A 347 -4.35 0.53 -15.99
CA ALA A 347 -4.01 -0.64 -15.18
C ALA A 347 -4.48 -1.95 -15.77
N LEU A 348 -5.74 -2.01 -16.18
CA LEU A 348 -6.36 -3.19 -16.77
C LEU A 348 -5.93 -3.41 -18.22
N SER A 349 -5.53 -2.35 -18.94
CA SER A 349 -5.05 -2.49 -20.33
C SER A 349 -3.71 -3.23 -20.44
N ILE A 350 -2.85 -3.18 -19.41
CA ILE A 350 -1.56 -3.87 -19.40
C ILE A 350 -1.74 -5.40 -19.55
N PRO A 351 -2.49 -6.09 -18.67
CA PRO A 351 -2.73 -7.53 -18.83
C PRO A 351 -3.56 -7.87 -20.07
N VAL A 352 -4.45 -6.99 -20.53
CA VAL A 352 -5.17 -7.19 -21.80
C VAL A 352 -4.20 -7.28 -22.98
N ARG A 353 -3.27 -6.32 -23.09
CA ARG A 353 -2.27 -6.28 -24.17
C ARG A 353 -1.25 -7.42 -24.09
N MET A 354 -0.93 -7.89 -22.89
CA MET A 354 -0.09 -9.09 -22.70
C MET A 354 -0.83 -10.38 -23.11
N GLY A 355 -2.16 -10.34 -23.23
CA GLY A 355 -3.03 -11.50 -23.35
C GLY A 355 -3.49 -11.97 -21.97
N ILE A 356 -4.80 -11.88 -21.71
CA ILE A 356 -5.39 -12.10 -20.37
C ILE A 356 -5.07 -13.50 -19.83
N ILE A 357 -5.22 -14.54 -20.66
CA ILE A 357 -4.94 -15.92 -20.27
C ILE A 357 -3.46 -16.09 -19.92
N TYR A 358 -2.55 -15.52 -20.74
CA TYR A 358 -1.12 -15.56 -20.47
C TYR A 358 -0.77 -14.82 -19.17
N ALA A 359 -1.33 -13.61 -18.99
CA ALA A 359 -1.15 -12.81 -17.80
C ALA A 359 -1.60 -13.58 -16.55
N SER A 360 -2.80 -14.18 -16.57
CA SER A 360 -3.35 -14.95 -15.43
C SER A 360 -2.43 -16.10 -14.98
N LYS A 361 -1.74 -16.75 -15.93
CA LYS A 361 -0.83 -17.88 -15.67
C LYS A 361 0.56 -17.45 -15.21
N THR A 362 0.95 -16.21 -15.45
CA THR A 362 2.32 -15.71 -15.22
C THR A 362 2.42 -14.69 -14.09
N GLN A 363 1.30 -14.33 -13.44
CA GLN A 363 1.25 -13.36 -12.34
C GLN A 363 2.23 -13.72 -11.20
N ILE A 364 2.39 -15.01 -10.88
CA ILE A 364 3.28 -15.48 -9.80
C ILE A 364 4.73 -15.02 -9.93
N PHE A 365 5.21 -14.80 -11.16
CA PHE A 365 6.62 -14.46 -11.38
C PHE A 365 6.93 -12.98 -11.12
N SER A 366 5.90 -12.11 -11.04
CA SER A 366 6.13 -10.66 -10.98
C SER A 366 5.14 -9.87 -10.12
N TRP A 367 3.99 -10.44 -9.74
CA TRP A 367 2.92 -9.71 -9.06
C TRP A 367 2.94 -10.02 -7.56
N SER A 368 2.97 -8.96 -6.76
CA SER A 368 2.71 -9.00 -5.32
C SER A 368 1.23 -8.81 -5.03
N ILE A 369 0.82 -9.06 -3.77
CA ILE A 369 -0.54 -8.77 -3.27
C ILE A 369 -1.02 -7.35 -3.60
N ILE A 370 -0.10 -6.37 -3.65
CA ILE A 370 -0.40 -4.97 -3.97
C ILE A 370 -1.10 -4.85 -5.33
N HIS A 371 -0.68 -5.66 -6.32
CA HIS A 371 -1.27 -5.63 -7.65
C HIS A 371 -2.67 -6.21 -7.68
N SER A 372 -2.92 -7.26 -6.88
CA SER A 372 -4.25 -7.82 -6.72
C SER A 372 -5.20 -6.80 -6.10
N ILE A 373 -4.77 -6.11 -5.03
CA ILE A 373 -5.53 -5.06 -4.36
C ILE A 373 -5.80 -3.90 -5.33
N ALA A 374 -4.77 -3.39 -6.00
CA ALA A 374 -4.89 -2.26 -6.91
C ALA A 374 -5.80 -2.60 -8.10
N SER A 375 -5.67 -3.80 -8.68
CA SER A 375 -6.49 -4.23 -9.81
C SER A 375 -7.96 -4.41 -9.41
N LEU A 376 -8.22 -4.91 -8.20
CA LEU A 376 -9.56 -5.01 -7.63
C LEU A 376 -10.19 -3.62 -7.48
N GLU A 377 -9.49 -2.67 -6.86
CA GLU A 377 -10.00 -1.29 -6.74
C GLU A 377 -10.22 -0.63 -8.11
N CYS A 378 -9.29 -0.80 -9.05
CA CYS A 378 -9.44 -0.28 -10.41
C CYS A 378 -10.69 -0.83 -11.12
N ALA A 379 -10.91 -2.15 -11.05
CA ALA A 379 -12.04 -2.80 -11.71
C ALA A 379 -13.37 -2.40 -11.09
N LEU A 380 -13.47 -2.40 -9.76
CA LEU A 380 -14.66 -1.96 -9.04
C LEU A 380 -14.97 -0.48 -9.31
N PHE A 381 -13.94 0.37 -9.37
CA PHE A 381 -14.11 1.82 -9.52
C PHE A 381 -14.60 2.13 -10.93
N LEU A 382 -13.97 1.53 -11.93
CA LEU A 382 -14.40 1.66 -13.32
C LEU A 382 -15.82 1.13 -13.53
N SER A 383 -16.16 -0.03 -12.97
CA SER A 383 -17.51 -0.59 -13.06
C SER A 383 -18.54 0.37 -12.47
N ARG A 384 -18.29 0.90 -11.26
CA ARG A 384 -19.19 1.88 -10.61
C ARG A 384 -19.30 3.19 -11.38
N TRP A 385 -18.19 3.70 -11.92
CA TRP A 385 -18.17 4.89 -12.76
C TRP A 385 -18.97 4.70 -14.06
N LEU A 386 -18.86 3.54 -14.70
CA LEU A 386 -19.61 3.17 -15.90
C LEU A 386 -21.10 2.98 -15.59
N GLN A 387 -21.46 2.39 -14.46
CA GLN A 387 -22.87 2.28 -14.02
C GLN A 387 -23.52 3.65 -13.82
N ARG A 388 -22.82 4.62 -13.25
CA ARG A 388 -23.33 6.00 -13.25
C ARG A 388 -23.47 6.54 -14.67
N ALA A 389 -22.43 6.39 -15.49
CA ALA A 389 -22.43 6.90 -16.86
C ALA A 389 -23.53 6.26 -17.73
N SER A 390 -23.94 5.01 -17.45
CA SER A 390 -25.04 4.36 -18.15
C SER A 390 -26.40 4.93 -17.78
N LEU A 391 -26.64 5.22 -16.50
CA LEU A 391 -27.86 5.91 -16.04
C LEU A 391 -27.96 7.33 -16.61
N GLU A 392 -26.82 7.97 -16.83
CA GLU A 392 -26.71 9.34 -17.33
C GLU A 392 -26.34 9.40 -18.83
N SER A 393 -26.58 8.33 -19.60
CA SER A 393 -26.08 8.22 -20.98
C SER A 393 -26.58 9.33 -21.92
N GLY A 394 -27.77 9.89 -21.63
CA GLY A 394 -28.35 11.01 -22.38
C GLY A 394 -27.67 12.37 -22.18
N CYS A 395 -26.82 12.52 -21.16
CA CYS A 395 -26.20 13.80 -20.80
C CYS A 395 -24.69 13.69 -20.50
N LEU A 396 -24.01 12.76 -21.16
CA LEU A 396 -22.55 12.57 -21.08
C LEU A 396 -21.79 13.80 -21.58
N ARG A 397 -20.78 14.23 -20.82
CA ARG A 397 -19.84 15.29 -21.23
C ARG A 397 -18.85 14.76 -22.28
N ASP A 398 -18.24 15.66 -23.04
CA ASP A 398 -17.27 15.28 -24.08
C ASP A 398 -16.06 14.54 -23.50
N GLU A 399 -15.56 14.95 -22.33
CA GLU A 399 -14.47 14.23 -21.66
C GLU A 399 -14.89 12.83 -21.22
N GLU A 400 -16.13 12.65 -20.73
CA GLU A 400 -16.66 11.35 -20.36
C GLU A 400 -16.78 10.43 -21.57
N ARG A 401 -17.23 10.94 -22.72
CA ARG A 401 -17.27 10.19 -24.00
C ARG A 401 -15.88 9.73 -24.41
N VAL A 402 -14.87 10.59 -24.29
CA VAL A 402 -13.47 10.22 -24.55
C VAL A 402 -13.00 9.10 -23.61
N LEU A 403 -13.29 9.21 -22.32
CA LEU A 403 -12.92 8.19 -21.33
C LEU A 403 -13.65 6.85 -21.56
N ILE A 404 -14.95 6.88 -21.86
CA ILE A 404 -15.73 5.69 -22.24
C ILE A 404 -15.10 5.04 -23.47
N ARG A 405 -14.72 5.83 -24.49
CA ARG A 405 -14.04 5.31 -25.68
C ARG A 405 -12.69 4.66 -25.36
N VAL A 406 -11.92 5.20 -24.41
CA VAL A 406 -10.67 4.57 -23.94
C VAL A 406 -10.96 3.20 -23.30
N VAL A 407 -11.95 3.12 -22.41
CA VAL A 407 -12.34 1.86 -21.77
C VAL A 407 -12.87 0.86 -22.80
N ALA A 408 -13.70 1.31 -23.73
CA ALA A 408 -14.24 0.47 -24.80
C ALA A 408 -13.14 -0.10 -25.69
N ARG A 409 -12.12 0.70 -26.06
CA ARG A 409 -10.96 0.20 -26.84
C ARG A 409 -10.23 -0.91 -26.12
N MET A 410 -10.00 -0.75 -24.81
CA MET A 410 -9.40 -1.80 -23.99
C MET A 410 -10.28 -3.06 -23.97
N LEU A 411 -11.59 -2.91 -23.78
CA LEU A 411 -12.51 -4.05 -23.70
C LEU A 411 -12.71 -4.75 -25.06
N LYS A 412 -12.63 -4.03 -26.19
CA LYS A 412 -12.69 -4.58 -27.56
C LYS A 412 -11.62 -5.65 -27.83
N GLU A 413 -10.50 -5.62 -27.10
CA GLU A 413 -9.44 -6.63 -27.17
C GLU A 413 -9.72 -7.88 -26.29
N THR A 414 -10.92 -7.99 -25.72
CA THR A 414 -11.31 -9.05 -24.78
C THR A 414 -12.55 -9.80 -25.25
N PRO A 415 -12.73 -11.09 -24.86
CA PRO A 415 -13.92 -11.85 -25.23
C PRO A 415 -15.20 -11.39 -24.49
N PHE A 416 -15.06 -10.52 -23.49
CA PHE A 416 -16.14 -10.04 -22.64
C PHE A 416 -16.89 -8.84 -23.21
N TYR A 417 -16.40 -8.26 -24.31
CA TYR A 417 -17.03 -7.12 -24.97
C TYR A 417 -17.77 -7.56 -26.23
N LYS A 418 -19.11 -7.58 -26.17
CA LYS A 418 -19.97 -7.86 -27.31
C LYS A 418 -20.90 -6.68 -27.54
N PRO A 419 -20.51 -5.68 -28.36
CA PRO A 419 -21.38 -4.54 -28.60
C PRO A 419 -22.61 -4.99 -29.40
N ALA A 420 -23.80 -4.59 -28.96
CA ALA A 420 -25.05 -4.85 -29.68
C ALA A 420 -25.25 -3.93 -30.89
N VAL A 421 -24.51 -2.80 -30.96
CA VAL A 421 -24.66 -1.76 -31.99
C VAL A 421 -23.30 -1.31 -32.53
N VAL A 422 -23.25 -0.99 -33.83
CA VAL A 422 -22.07 -0.46 -34.54
C VAL A 422 -21.83 1.00 -34.17
N ASP A 423 -20.60 1.28 -33.70
CA ASP A 423 -19.89 2.55 -33.40
C ASP A 423 -20.64 3.85 -32.98
N ASP A 424 -20.08 4.45 -31.92
CA ASP A 424 -20.21 5.84 -31.43
C ASP A 424 -21.53 6.34 -30.82
N GLU A 425 -22.62 5.58 -30.88
CA GLU A 425 -23.79 5.81 -30.02
C GLU A 425 -23.67 5.02 -28.71
N TRP A 426 -23.03 5.62 -27.70
CA TRP A 426 -22.92 5.05 -26.35
C TRP A 426 -24.29 5.06 -25.65
N ASN A 427 -25.16 4.12 -25.99
CA ASN A 427 -26.41 3.94 -25.28
C ASN A 427 -26.15 3.39 -23.86
N GLY A 428 -27.06 3.67 -22.93
CA GLY A 428 -26.91 3.27 -21.52
C GLY A 428 -26.71 1.76 -21.36
N GLU A 429 -27.34 0.95 -22.21
CA GLU A 429 -27.17 -0.51 -22.21
C GLU A 429 -25.73 -0.94 -22.53
N THR A 430 -25.09 -0.35 -23.54
CA THR A 430 -23.70 -0.64 -23.92
C THR A 430 -22.75 -0.25 -22.79
N ILE A 431 -22.94 0.92 -22.19
CA ILE A 431 -22.10 1.39 -21.07
C ILE A 431 -22.29 0.47 -19.85
N ARG A 432 -23.52 0.03 -19.57
CA ARG A 432 -23.80 -0.94 -18.50
C ARG A 432 -23.14 -2.29 -18.79
N HIS A 433 -23.18 -2.76 -20.02
CA HIS A 433 -22.48 -3.99 -20.42
C HIS A 433 -20.97 -3.86 -20.21
N MET A 434 -20.37 -2.71 -20.59
CA MET A 434 -18.95 -2.42 -20.30
C MET A 434 -18.63 -2.48 -18.80
N ALA A 435 -19.54 -2.00 -17.94
CA ALA A 435 -19.36 -2.05 -16.49
C ALA A 435 -19.24 -3.50 -15.98
N CYS A 436 -20.02 -4.42 -16.56
CA CYS A 436 -19.91 -5.85 -16.29
C CYS A 436 -18.63 -6.45 -16.91
N SER A 437 -18.32 -6.14 -18.18
CA SER A 437 -17.12 -6.64 -18.87
C SER A 437 -15.83 -6.32 -18.12
N VAL A 438 -15.73 -5.16 -17.46
CA VAL A 438 -14.59 -4.79 -16.61
C VAL A 438 -14.45 -5.76 -15.42
N LEU A 439 -15.55 -6.14 -14.78
CA LEU A 439 -15.52 -7.08 -13.67
C LEU A 439 -15.18 -8.50 -14.14
N ARG A 440 -15.74 -8.94 -15.27
CA ARG A 440 -15.41 -10.24 -15.89
C ARG A 440 -13.94 -10.31 -16.32
N LEU A 441 -13.38 -9.20 -16.82
CA LEU A 441 -11.96 -9.08 -17.10
C LEU A 441 -11.11 -9.30 -15.84
N PHE A 442 -11.49 -8.69 -14.72
CA PHE A 442 -10.80 -8.89 -13.44
C PHE A 442 -10.91 -10.35 -12.96
N THR A 443 -12.10 -10.97 -13.01
CA THR A 443 -12.26 -12.35 -12.54
C THR A 443 -11.50 -13.35 -13.40
N GLU A 444 -11.45 -13.15 -14.72
CA GLU A 444 -10.62 -13.96 -15.63
C GLU A 444 -9.14 -13.79 -15.32
N LEU A 445 -8.69 -12.55 -15.15
CA LEU A 445 -7.29 -12.23 -14.89
C LEU A 445 -6.76 -12.93 -13.63
N PHE A 446 -7.59 -13.11 -12.60
CA PHE A 446 -7.20 -13.74 -11.35
C PHE A 446 -7.80 -15.13 -11.12
N ARG A 447 -8.44 -15.75 -12.13
CA ARG A 447 -9.10 -17.07 -12.00
C ARG A 447 -8.16 -18.15 -11.46
N GLU A 448 -6.93 -18.20 -11.95
CA GLU A 448 -5.90 -19.17 -11.55
C GLU A 448 -4.95 -18.61 -10.46
N SER A 449 -5.32 -17.50 -9.81
CA SER A 449 -4.48 -16.88 -8.79
C SER A 449 -4.54 -17.67 -7.48
N HIS A 450 -3.62 -18.63 -7.35
CA HIS A 450 -3.40 -19.41 -6.12
C HIS A 450 -2.41 -18.74 -5.16
N LEU A 451 -2.08 -17.47 -5.41
CA LEU A 451 -0.97 -16.80 -4.73
C LEU A 451 -1.32 -16.32 -3.33
N PHE A 452 -2.56 -15.87 -3.14
CA PHE A 452 -3.01 -15.24 -1.90
C PHE A 452 -4.47 -15.63 -1.64
N ASP A 453 -4.70 -16.48 -0.65
CA ASP A 453 -6.06 -16.90 -0.24
C ASP A 453 -6.94 -15.70 0.12
N ALA A 454 -6.34 -14.58 0.52
CA ALA A 454 -7.03 -13.33 0.78
C ALA A 454 -7.83 -12.77 -0.40
N VAL A 455 -7.36 -13.03 -1.61
CA VAL A 455 -7.93 -12.48 -2.85
C VAL A 455 -9.01 -13.40 -3.40
N GLY A 456 -8.93 -14.71 -3.13
CA GLY A 456 -9.92 -15.71 -3.58
C GLY A 456 -11.37 -15.30 -3.33
N PRO A 457 -11.77 -15.02 -2.07
CA PRO A 457 -13.12 -14.57 -1.76
C PRO A 457 -13.52 -13.25 -2.44
N CYS A 458 -12.55 -12.37 -2.72
CA CYS A 458 -12.80 -11.12 -3.43
C CYS A 458 -13.10 -11.39 -4.92
N ILE A 459 -12.39 -12.32 -5.55
CA ILE A 459 -12.63 -12.71 -6.95
C ILE A 459 -14.02 -13.32 -7.08
N GLU A 460 -14.37 -14.25 -6.19
CA GLU A 460 -15.70 -14.87 -6.18
C GLU A 460 -16.80 -13.83 -5.91
N ALA A 461 -16.58 -12.89 -4.99
CA ALA A 461 -17.51 -11.79 -4.73
C ALA A 461 -17.70 -10.88 -5.96
N VAL A 462 -16.63 -10.55 -6.68
CA VAL A 462 -16.71 -9.77 -7.92
C VAL A 462 -17.50 -10.54 -8.98
N ASP A 463 -17.30 -11.86 -9.09
CA ASP A 463 -18.01 -12.69 -10.07
C ASP A 463 -19.53 -12.76 -9.78
N ARG A 464 -19.88 -12.93 -8.50
CA ARG A 464 -21.27 -12.86 -8.01
C ARG A 464 -21.89 -11.49 -8.31
N TYR A 465 -21.18 -10.41 -7.99
CA TYR A 465 -21.64 -9.05 -8.24
C TYR A 465 -21.73 -8.71 -9.74
N ALA A 466 -20.82 -9.22 -10.58
CA ALA A 466 -20.93 -9.08 -12.03
C ALA A 466 -22.20 -9.74 -12.57
N SER A 467 -22.54 -10.92 -12.04
CA SER A 467 -23.74 -11.65 -12.44
C SER A 467 -25.04 -10.90 -12.09
N THR A 468 -25.06 -10.10 -11.01
CA THR A 468 -26.24 -9.26 -10.70
C THR A 468 -26.40 -8.06 -11.65
N LEU A 469 -25.35 -7.66 -12.38
CA LEU A 469 -25.41 -6.59 -13.39
C LEU A 469 -25.83 -7.10 -14.79
N GLU A 470 -25.74 -8.42 -15.02
CA GLU A 470 -26.13 -9.09 -16.26
C GLU A 470 -27.64 -9.36 -16.32
N CYS A 471 -28.28 -9.58 -15.17
CA CYS A 471 -29.74 -9.59 -15.00
C CYS A 471 -30.31 -8.18 -15.16
#